data_AF-A0A954XUS2-F1
#
_entry.id   AF-A0A954XUS2-F1
#
_cell.length_a   1.000
_cell.length_b   1.000
_cell.length_c   1.000
_cell.angle_alpha   90.00
_cell.angle_beta   90.00
_cell.angle_gamma   90.00
#
_symmetry.space_group_name_H-M   'P 1'
#
loop_
_entity.id
_entity.type
_entity.pdbx_description
1 polymer ?
#
loop_
_entity_poly.entity_id
_entity_poly.type
_entity_poly.pdbx_seq_one_letter_code
_entity_poly.pdbx_strand_id
1 'polypeptide(L)'
;MGTTFKAVVMLTVVVGGPVAYLYHGPLPPQVRRVVDRVTTVAREMVGEKGDSGETPSDACPGGVCPGGACPIDAPTFAPPIDRPLAPPSLVVESSPAAAPTPAVDANSLQPLLDQLVQLGVGEYELTRWGSAGALYRFRCAAPLAGDLQHAQQFEAVGESPAASIEQVVAEVAAWRLARHDSRFTR
;
A
#
# COMPACT_ATOMS: atom_id res chain seq x y z
N MET A 1 -13.53 -31.91 4.63
CA MET A 1 -14.00 -30.58 4.16
C MET A 1 -12.90 -29.52 4.01
N GLY A 2 -11.59 -29.86 4.06
CA GLY A 2 -10.52 -28.83 3.99
C GLY A 2 -9.87 -28.61 2.62
N THR A 3 -10.12 -29.47 1.62
CA THR A 3 -9.44 -29.43 0.32
C THR A 3 -10.12 -28.51 -0.69
N THR A 4 -11.44 -28.42 -0.67
CA THR A 4 -12.21 -27.54 -1.56
C THR A 4 -11.95 -26.07 -1.27
N PHE A 5 -11.82 -25.70 0.01
CA PHE A 5 -11.47 -24.33 0.41
C PHE A 5 -10.10 -23.88 -0.14
N LYS A 6 -9.09 -24.75 -0.04
CA LYS A 6 -7.74 -24.47 -0.58
C LYS A 6 -7.74 -24.31 -2.09
N ALA A 7 -8.50 -25.15 -2.80
CA ALA A 7 -8.63 -25.07 -4.26
C ALA A 7 -9.31 -23.75 -4.70
N VAL A 8 -10.36 -23.34 -3.99
CA VAL A 8 -11.05 -22.07 -4.28
C VAL A 8 -10.13 -20.87 -4.03
N VAL A 9 -9.40 -20.84 -2.91
CA VAL A 9 -8.46 -19.74 -2.62
C VAL A 9 -7.37 -19.65 -3.68
N MET A 10 -6.78 -20.77 -4.10
CA MET A 10 -5.78 -20.77 -5.17
C MET A 10 -6.36 -20.30 -6.50
N LEU A 11 -7.58 -20.72 -6.85
CA LEU A 11 -8.26 -20.29 -8.08
C LEU A 11 -8.50 -18.76 -8.07
N THR A 12 -8.96 -18.21 -6.95
CA THR A 12 -9.22 -16.76 -6.82
C THR A 12 -7.93 -15.94 -6.95
N VAL A 13 -6.83 -16.39 -6.37
CA VAL A 13 -5.53 -15.69 -6.47
C VAL A 13 -4.98 -15.73 -7.89
N VAL A 14 -5.07 -16.89 -8.56
CA VAL A 14 -4.53 -17.08 -9.92
C VAL A 14 -5.34 -16.33 -10.98
N VAL A 15 -6.66 -16.25 -10.84
CA VAL A 15 -7.53 -15.57 -11.82
C VAL A 15 -7.72 -14.08 -11.48
N GLY A 16 -7.79 -13.74 -10.19
CA GLY A 16 -8.02 -12.36 -9.75
C GLY A 16 -6.84 -11.42 -9.97
N GLY A 17 -5.60 -11.91 -9.80
CA GLY A 17 -4.39 -11.11 -10.00
C GLY A 17 -4.24 -10.56 -11.43
N PRO A 18 -4.30 -11.41 -12.47
CA PRO A 18 -4.20 -10.97 -13.86
C PRO A 18 -5.33 -10.05 -14.30
N VAL A 19 -6.57 -10.28 -13.85
CA VAL A 19 -7.71 -9.41 -14.16
C VAL A 19 -7.55 -8.04 -13.53
N ALA A 20 -7.13 -7.97 -12.26
CA ALA A 20 -6.83 -6.69 -11.61
C ALA A 20 -5.69 -5.93 -12.32
N TYR A 21 -4.67 -6.64 -12.82
CA TYR A 21 -3.57 -6.04 -13.59
C TYR A 21 -4.06 -5.45 -14.92
N LEU A 22 -4.98 -6.12 -15.61
CA LEU A 22 -5.56 -5.62 -16.87
C LEU A 22 -6.48 -4.42 -16.64
N TYR A 23 -7.23 -4.38 -15.54
CA TYR A 23 -8.16 -3.28 -15.25
C TYR A 23 -7.51 -2.03 -14.65
N HIS A 24 -6.43 -2.18 -13.87
CA HIS A 24 -5.81 -1.06 -13.15
C HIS A 24 -4.53 -0.50 -13.79
N GLY A 25 -4.03 -1.11 -14.88
CA GLY A 25 -2.82 -0.65 -15.55
C GLY A 25 -1.53 -0.88 -14.74
N PRO A 26 -0.36 -0.54 -15.30
CA PRO A 26 0.93 -0.79 -14.65
C PRO A 26 1.03 -0.01 -13.34
N LEU A 27 1.27 -0.73 -12.24
CA LEU A 27 1.33 -0.14 -10.90
C LEU A 27 2.36 1.00 -10.82
N PRO A 28 2.05 2.07 -10.08
CA PRO A 28 2.95 3.19 -9.89
C PRO A 28 4.32 2.74 -9.32
N PRO A 29 5.42 3.41 -9.69
CA PRO A 29 6.80 2.97 -9.43
C PRO A 29 7.14 2.79 -7.93
N GLN A 30 6.35 3.40 -7.05
CA GLN A 30 6.49 3.24 -5.59
C GLN A 30 6.08 1.84 -5.12
N VAL A 31 5.05 1.23 -5.72
CA VAL A 31 4.56 -0.11 -5.34
C VAL A 31 5.52 -1.21 -5.81
N ARG A 32 6.23 -1.00 -6.94
CA ARG A 32 7.26 -1.94 -7.43
C ARG A 32 8.37 -2.18 -6.41
N ARG A 33 8.83 -1.14 -5.69
CA ARG A 33 9.87 -1.29 -4.65
C ARG A 33 9.43 -2.13 -3.47
N VAL A 34 8.15 -2.10 -3.12
CA VAL A 34 7.59 -2.89 -2.02
C VAL A 34 7.44 -4.35 -2.43
N VAL A 35 6.95 -4.60 -3.65
CA VAL A 35 6.84 -5.96 -4.21
C VAL A 35 8.22 -6.61 -4.39
N ASP A 36 9.23 -5.85 -4.82
CA ASP A 36 10.60 -6.38 -4.92
C ASP A 36 11.17 -6.77 -3.54
N ARG A 37 10.93 -5.98 -2.50
CA ARG A 37 11.35 -6.36 -1.13
C ARG A 37 10.63 -7.60 -0.62
N VAL A 38 9.32 -7.69 -0.84
CA VAL A 38 8.51 -8.81 -0.36
C VAL A 38 8.83 -10.10 -1.12
N THR A 39 9.06 -10.04 -2.43
CA THR A 39 9.44 -11.21 -3.23
C THR A 39 10.85 -11.70 -2.91
N THR A 40 11.78 -10.80 -2.60
CA THR A 40 13.13 -11.17 -2.13
C THR A 40 13.06 -11.92 -0.81
N VAL A 41 12.30 -11.41 0.17
CA VAL A 41 12.11 -12.07 1.49
C VAL A 41 11.35 -13.40 1.35
N ALA A 42 10.34 -13.45 0.48
CA ALA A 42 9.61 -14.70 0.22
C ALA A 42 10.51 -15.75 -0.46
N ARG A 43 11.43 -15.34 -1.34
CA ARG A 43 12.38 -16.25 -2.00
C ARG A 43 13.43 -16.76 -1.02
N GLU A 44 13.86 -15.95 -0.06
CA GLU A 44 14.75 -16.40 1.03
C GLU A 44 14.07 -17.37 1.99
N MET A 45 12.77 -17.26 2.23
CA MET A 45 12.04 -18.19 3.11
C MET A 45 11.52 -19.46 2.42
N VAL A 46 11.35 -19.44 1.09
CA VAL A 46 10.90 -20.62 0.31
C VAL A 46 12.09 -21.46 -0.20
N GLY A 47 13.31 -20.94 -0.09
CA GLY A 47 14.56 -21.61 -0.50
C GLY A 47 15.23 -22.45 0.59
N GLU A 48 14.50 -23.21 1.41
CA GLU A 48 15.13 -24.25 2.25
C GLU A 48 14.18 -25.44 2.45
N LYS A 49 14.02 -26.25 1.40
CA LYS A 49 13.58 -27.65 1.60
C LYS A 49 13.96 -28.55 0.43
N GLY A 50 15.04 -29.30 0.65
CA GLY A 50 15.34 -30.51 -0.12
C GLY A 50 16.83 -30.70 -0.35
N ASP A 51 17.53 -31.31 0.61
CA ASP A 51 18.03 -32.67 0.42
C ASP A 51 18.62 -33.20 1.73
N SER A 52 18.00 -34.23 2.29
CA SER A 52 18.59 -35.04 3.36
C SER A 52 18.58 -36.49 2.89
N GLY A 53 19.76 -36.95 2.50
CA GLY A 53 20.23 -38.29 2.78
C GLY A 53 20.34 -39.22 1.60
N GLU A 54 21.59 -39.48 1.16
CA GLU A 54 22.00 -40.85 0.84
C GLU A 54 23.53 -41.04 1.05
N THR A 55 23.83 -41.95 1.98
CA THR A 55 25.03 -42.79 2.26
C THR A 55 26.47 -42.41 1.86
N PRO A 56 27.46 -42.60 2.77
CA PRO A 56 28.87 -42.72 2.41
C PRO A 56 29.17 -44.16 1.95
N SER A 57 29.71 -44.31 0.73
CA SER A 57 30.45 -45.51 0.36
C SER A 57 31.65 -45.18 -0.52
N ASP A 58 32.76 -45.59 0.07
CA ASP A 58 34.12 -45.82 -0.39
C ASP A 58 34.27 -46.43 -1.79
N ALA A 59 35.49 -46.24 -2.31
CA ALA A 59 36.16 -46.97 -3.39
C ALA A 59 35.71 -46.73 -4.86
N CYS A 60 36.54 -45.99 -5.61
CA CYS A 60 37.56 -46.64 -6.45
C CYS A 60 38.65 -45.68 -6.96
N PRO A 61 39.89 -46.17 -7.17
CA PRO A 61 41.07 -45.37 -7.47
C PRO A 61 41.42 -45.34 -8.96
N GLY A 62 42.12 -44.30 -9.38
CA GLY A 62 42.96 -44.31 -10.59
C GLY A 62 42.32 -43.71 -11.84
N GLY A 63 42.68 -42.46 -12.14
CA GLY A 63 42.33 -41.80 -13.39
C GLY A 63 43.11 -40.51 -13.56
N VAL A 64 44.25 -40.63 -14.23
CA VAL A 64 45.25 -39.59 -14.49
C VAL A 64 44.65 -38.44 -15.32
N CYS A 65 44.72 -37.21 -14.83
CA CYS A 65 44.60 -36.00 -15.65
C CYS A 65 45.82 -35.10 -15.39
N PRO A 66 46.77 -35.00 -16.33
CA PRO A 66 47.87 -34.06 -16.24
C PRO A 66 47.53 -32.75 -16.98
N GLY A 67 47.87 -31.63 -16.35
CA GLY A 67 48.16 -30.38 -17.06
C GLY A 67 46.98 -29.43 -17.22
N GLY A 68 47.11 -28.26 -16.59
CA GLY A 68 46.25 -27.11 -16.90
C GLY A 68 46.17 -26.12 -15.75
N ALA A 69 47.28 -25.44 -15.47
CA ALA A 69 47.34 -24.32 -14.56
C ALA A 69 46.39 -23.19 -14.97
N CYS A 70 45.75 -22.56 -13.99
CA CYS A 70 45.64 -21.10 -13.85
C CYS A 70 45.11 -20.74 -12.45
N PRO A 71 45.97 -20.21 -11.55
CA PRO A 71 45.53 -19.44 -10.39
C PRO A 71 45.45 -17.96 -10.78
N ILE A 72 44.30 -17.31 -10.60
CA ILE A 72 44.23 -15.84 -10.64
C ILE A 72 43.47 -15.34 -9.41
N ASP A 73 44.29 -14.79 -8.53
CA ASP A 73 44.05 -13.87 -7.42
C ASP A 73 43.11 -12.70 -7.77
N ALA A 74 42.21 -12.42 -6.81
CA ALA A 74 41.83 -11.09 -6.29
C ALA A 74 41.07 -10.09 -7.23
N PRO A 75 40.31 -9.09 -6.70
CA PRO A 75 40.38 -8.55 -5.34
C PRO A 75 39.06 -8.35 -4.58
N THR A 76 39.19 -8.48 -3.27
CA THR A 76 38.38 -7.82 -2.24
C THR A 76 38.23 -6.32 -2.52
N PHE A 77 36.99 -5.85 -2.58
CA PHE A 77 36.66 -4.42 -2.50
C PHE A 77 35.69 -4.17 -1.34
N ALA A 78 36.26 -3.97 -0.15
CA ALA A 78 35.78 -2.97 0.81
C ALA A 78 36.68 -1.72 0.62
N PRO A 79 36.37 -0.47 1.05
CA PRO A 79 35.51 -0.01 2.16
C PRO A 79 34.71 1.29 1.74
N PRO A 80 34.20 2.26 2.58
CA PRO A 80 34.37 2.48 4.01
C PRO A 80 33.10 2.76 4.86
N ILE A 81 33.23 2.41 6.14
CA ILE A 81 32.49 2.98 7.26
C ILE A 81 33.10 4.36 7.56
N ASP A 82 32.31 5.43 7.55
CA ASP A 82 32.30 6.44 8.64
C ASP A 82 31.26 7.58 8.43
N ARG A 83 30.41 7.72 9.47
CA ARG A 83 29.76 8.96 10.00
C ARG A 83 28.61 9.67 9.25
N PRO A 84 27.78 10.50 9.95
CA PRO A 84 27.59 10.70 11.40
C PRO A 84 26.12 10.60 11.88
N LEU A 85 25.95 10.43 13.21
CA LEU A 85 24.68 10.69 13.92
C LEU A 85 24.17 12.12 13.61
N ALA A 86 22.93 12.21 13.12
CA ALA A 86 22.08 13.40 13.27
C ALA A 86 20.59 12.99 13.28
N PRO A 87 19.84 13.22 14.38
CA PRO A 87 18.42 13.56 14.26
C PRO A 87 18.33 15.09 13.99
N PRO A 88 17.17 15.69 13.65
CA PRO A 88 15.87 15.19 13.26
C PRO A 88 15.42 15.75 11.89
N SER A 89 14.41 15.17 11.25
CA SER A 89 13.48 15.94 10.43
C SER A 89 12.16 15.19 10.34
N LEU A 90 11.21 15.65 11.15
CA LEU A 90 9.80 15.51 10.88
C LEU A 90 9.56 16.11 9.49
N VAL A 91 9.60 15.27 8.45
CA VAL A 91 9.01 15.65 7.19
C VAL A 91 7.51 15.48 7.40
N VAL A 92 6.88 16.56 7.87
CA VAL A 92 5.48 16.79 7.55
C VAL A 92 5.47 16.81 6.03
N GLU A 93 5.06 15.69 5.44
CA GLU A 93 4.82 15.56 4.01
C GLU A 93 3.61 16.44 3.72
N SER A 94 3.90 17.72 3.54
CA SER A 94 2.93 18.72 3.10
C SER A 94 2.41 18.26 1.74
N SER A 95 1.16 17.80 1.79
CA SER A 95 0.29 17.44 0.68
C SER A 95 0.61 18.25 -0.59
N PRO A 96 0.75 17.60 -1.76
CA PRO A 96 1.15 18.29 -2.97
C PRO A 96 0.10 19.34 -3.36
N ALA A 97 0.61 20.56 -3.51
CA ALA A 97 0.03 21.74 -4.09
C ALA A 97 -1.21 21.47 -4.98
N ALA A 98 -2.35 21.98 -4.51
CA ALA A 98 -3.59 22.07 -5.25
C ALA A 98 -3.35 22.69 -6.63
N ALA A 99 -3.62 21.92 -7.68
CA ALA A 99 -3.81 22.46 -9.03
C ALA A 99 -4.97 23.47 -9.02
N PRO A 100 -4.96 24.49 -9.90
CA PRO A 100 -6.02 25.49 -9.96
C PRO A 100 -7.33 24.83 -10.41
N THR A 101 -8.22 24.56 -9.46
CA THR A 101 -9.59 24.12 -9.72
C THR A 101 -10.38 25.27 -10.36
N PRO A 102 -11.24 24.98 -11.36
CA PRO A 102 -12.20 25.97 -11.87
C PRO A 102 -13.06 26.48 -10.72
N ALA A 103 -13.54 27.71 -10.82
CA ALA A 103 -14.27 28.45 -9.80
C ALA A 103 -15.54 27.70 -9.33
N VAL A 104 -15.35 26.73 -8.44
CA VAL A 104 -16.39 26.22 -7.58
C VAL A 104 -16.63 27.31 -6.55
N ASP A 105 -17.89 27.63 -6.28
CA ASP A 105 -18.26 28.66 -5.31
C ASP A 105 -17.72 28.31 -3.92
N ALA A 106 -16.53 28.81 -3.60
CA ALA A 106 -15.84 28.53 -2.35
C ALA A 106 -16.71 28.90 -1.14
N ASN A 107 -17.53 29.94 -1.29
CA ASN A 107 -18.44 30.42 -0.23
C ASN A 107 -19.51 29.40 0.17
N SER A 108 -19.99 28.55 -0.75
CA SER A 108 -20.99 27.52 -0.40
C SER A 108 -20.35 26.27 0.20
N LEU A 109 -19.09 26.00 -0.15
CA LEU A 109 -18.36 24.82 0.34
C LEU A 109 -17.72 25.03 1.71
N GLN A 110 -17.29 26.25 2.02
CA GLN A 110 -16.64 26.59 3.29
C GLN A 110 -17.37 26.05 4.54
N PRO A 111 -18.69 26.25 4.72
CA PRO A 111 -19.39 25.74 5.90
C PRO A 111 -19.39 24.20 6.00
N LEU A 112 -19.42 23.50 4.87
CA LEU A 112 -19.38 22.03 4.84
C LEU A 112 -17.99 21.51 5.21
N LEU A 113 -16.94 22.17 4.73
CA LEU A 113 -15.55 21.84 5.08
C LEU A 113 -15.27 22.12 6.56
N ASP A 114 -15.76 23.25 7.10
CA ASP A 114 -15.65 23.56 8.52
C ASP A 114 -16.35 22.48 9.38
N GLN A 115 -17.49 21.97 8.91
CA GLN A 115 -18.18 20.87 9.58
C GLN A 115 -17.35 19.58 9.57
N LEU A 116 -16.67 19.23 8.47
CA LEU A 116 -15.77 18.08 8.42
C LEU A 116 -14.58 18.24 9.38
N VAL A 117 -14.01 19.44 9.48
CA VAL A 117 -12.93 19.75 10.42
C VAL A 117 -13.40 19.61 11.87
N GLN A 118 -14.61 20.05 12.19
CA GLN A 118 -15.23 19.82 13.51
C GLN A 118 -15.45 18.33 13.79
N LEU A 119 -15.74 17.54 12.75
CA LEU A 119 -15.77 16.08 12.78
C LEU A 119 -14.36 15.45 12.72
N GLY A 120 -13.30 16.22 12.95
CA GLY A 120 -11.92 15.74 13.08
C GLY A 120 -11.30 15.18 11.81
N VAL A 121 -11.88 15.46 10.64
CA VAL A 121 -11.31 15.07 9.35
C VAL A 121 -10.16 16.03 9.01
N GLY A 122 -8.95 15.50 8.89
CA GLY A 122 -7.75 16.29 8.60
C GLY A 122 -7.34 16.31 7.13
N GLU A 123 -7.72 15.28 6.38
CA GLU A 123 -7.35 15.11 4.97
C GLU A 123 -8.61 14.90 4.12
N TYR A 124 -8.75 15.71 3.09
CA TYR A 124 -9.84 15.64 2.13
C TYR A 124 -9.37 16.02 0.73
N GLU A 125 -10.03 15.48 -0.28
CA GLU A 125 -9.72 15.74 -1.68
C GLU A 125 -10.99 15.69 -2.52
N LEU A 126 -11.12 16.68 -3.40
CA LEU A 126 -12.22 16.79 -4.35
C LEU A 126 -11.66 16.65 -5.75
N THR A 127 -12.07 15.61 -6.46
CA THR A 127 -11.62 15.31 -7.83
C THR A 127 -12.80 15.27 -8.79
N ARG A 128 -12.63 15.75 -10.02
CA ARG A 128 -13.62 15.54 -11.08
C ARG A 128 -13.61 14.08 -11.51
N TRP A 129 -14.81 13.51 -11.65
CA TRP A 129 -15.02 12.10 -11.94
C TRP A 129 -15.91 11.91 -13.17
N GLY A 130 -15.79 10.73 -13.80
CA GLY A 130 -16.54 10.37 -15.00
C GLY A 130 -15.88 10.83 -16.30
N SER A 131 -16.29 10.20 -17.42
CA SER A 131 -15.74 10.43 -18.76
C SER A 131 -15.98 11.86 -19.29
N ALA A 132 -17.07 12.49 -18.86
CA ALA A 132 -17.43 13.86 -19.21
C ALA A 132 -16.95 14.90 -18.18
N GLY A 133 -16.36 14.48 -17.05
CA GLY A 133 -16.01 15.37 -15.94
C GLY A 133 -17.22 16.09 -15.31
N ALA A 134 -18.43 15.54 -15.49
CA ALA A 134 -19.68 16.08 -15.00
C ALA A 134 -19.99 15.67 -13.54
N LEU A 135 -19.24 14.73 -12.99
CA LEU A 135 -19.38 14.29 -11.61
C LEU A 135 -18.19 14.77 -10.78
N TYR A 136 -18.41 14.85 -9.49
CA TYR A 136 -17.42 15.21 -8.49
C TYR A 136 -17.32 14.09 -7.48
N ARG A 137 -16.10 13.57 -7.29
CA ARG A 137 -15.76 12.57 -6.26
C ARG A 137 -15.08 13.29 -5.12
N PHE A 138 -15.72 13.29 -3.97
CA PHE A 138 -15.14 13.77 -2.73
C PHE A 138 -14.67 12.58 -1.90
N ARG A 139 -13.43 12.61 -1.43
CA ARG A 139 -12.86 11.62 -0.51
C ARG A 139 -12.32 12.29 0.74
N CYS A 140 -12.50 11.65 1.89
CA CYS A 140 -11.88 12.10 3.13
C CYS A 140 -11.52 10.94 4.07
N ALA A 141 -10.65 11.22 5.03
CA ALA A 141 -10.23 10.26 6.04
C ALA A 141 -10.57 10.77 7.45
N ALA A 142 -11.40 10.04 8.20
CA ALA A 142 -11.75 10.35 9.57
C ALA A 142 -10.96 9.47 10.55
N PRO A 143 -10.21 10.04 11.52
CA PRO A 143 -9.39 9.26 12.45
C PRO A 143 -10.25 8.45 13.42
N LEU A 144 -9.81 7.24 13.70
CA LEU A 144 -10.44 6.36 14.68
C LEU A 144 -9.87 6.65 16.06
N ALA A 145 -10.72 7.12 16.97
CA ALA A 145 -10.35 7.40 18.36
C ALA A 145 -9.20 8.40 18.54
N GLY A 146 -9.02 9.31 17.58
CA GLY A 146 -7.95 10.31 17.58
C GLY A 146 -6.60 9.78 17.10
N ASP A 147 -6.51 8.51 16.68
CA ASP A 147 -5.33 7.95 16.04
C ASP A 147 -5.39 8.17 14.53
N LEU A 148 -4.36 8.83 13.99
CA LEU A 148 -4.22 9.06 12.55
C LEU A 148 -3.73 7.80 11.81
N GLN A 149 -3.14 6.83 12.51
CA GLN A 149 -2.71 5.56 11.90
C GLN A 149 -3.90 4.68 11.48
N HIS A 150 -5.05 4.86 12.14
CA HIS A 150 -6.28 4.14 11.86
C HIS A 150 -7.35 5.12 11.42
N ALA A 151 -7.39 5.44 10.13
CA ALA A 151 -8.44 6.29 9.58
C ALA A 151 -9.50 5.47 8.83
N GLN A 152 -10.77 5.84 9.01
CA GLN A 152 -11.86 5.35 8.18
C GLN A 152 -11.98 6.27 6.96
N GLN A 153 -11.88 5.69 5.77
CA GLN A 153 -12.08 6.42 4.52
C GLN A 153 -13.56 6.51 4.19
N PHE A 154 -13.98 7.69 3.71
CA PHE A 154 -15.31 7.98 3.21
C PHE A 154 -15.20 8.61 1.84
N GLU A 155 -16.16 8.27 0.99
CA GLU A 155 -16.18 8.72 -0.39
C GLU A 155 -17.62 8.82 -0.90
N ALA A 156 -17.92 9.92 -1.58
CA ALA A 156 -19.15 10.05 -2.34
C ALA A 156 -18.89 10.67 -3.71
N VAL A 157 -19.75 10.32 -4.67
CA VAL A 157 -19.75 10.88 -6.02
C VAL A 157 -21.09 11.56 -6.26
N GLY A 158 -21.07 12.83 -6.66
CA GLY A 158 -22.27 13.62 -6.90
C GLY A 158 -22.17 14.46 -8.19
N GLU A 159 -23.33 14.92 -8.68
CA GLU A 159 -23.42 15.83 -9.84
C GLU A 159 -22.87 17.22 -9.52
N SER A 160 -22.92 17.61 -8.24
CA SER A 160 -22.35 18.86 -7.74
C SER A 160 -21.32 18.57 -6.64
N PRO A 161 -20.30 19.43 -6.48
CA PRO A 161 -19.31 19.26 -5.42
C PRO A 161 -19.96 19.37 -4.03
N ALA A 162 -20.92 20.28 -3.86
CA ALA A 162 -21.67 20.41 -2.61
C ALA A 162 -22.42 19.13 -2.25
N ALA A 163 -23.13 18.50 -3.21
CA ALA A 163 -23.85 17.25 -2.96
C ALA A 163 -22.93 16.11 -2.55
N SER A 164 -21.75 16.00 -3.19
CA SER A 164 -20.76 14.98 -2.82
C SER A 164 -20.21 15.18 -1.40
N ILE A 165 -19.98 16.43 -0.99
CA ILE A 165 -19.47 16.75 0.35
C ILE A 165 -20.57 16.55 1.41
N GLU A 166 -21.78 17.02 1.15
CA GLU A 166 -22.94 16.84 2.05
C GLU A 166 -23.20 15.36 2.36
N GLN A 167 -23.10 14.50 1.34
CA GLN A 167 -23.25 13.07 1.52
C GLN A 167 -22.16 12.50 2.46
N VAL A 168 -20.88 12.86 2.23
CA VAL A 168 -19.79 12.40 3.11
C VAL A 168 -19.93 12.95 4.52
N VAL A 169 -20.35 14.20 4.70
CA VAL A 169 -20.64 14.78 6.02
C VAL A 169 -21.71 13.97 6.75
N ALA A 170 -22.80 13.63 6.07
CA ALA A 170 -23.87 12.82 6.64
C ALA A 170 -23.38 11.41 7.04
N GLU A 171 -22.59 10.77 6.18
CA GLU A 171 -22.01 9.45 6.45
C GLU A 171 -21.03 9.48 7.64
N VAL A 172 -20.13 10.46 7.70
CA VAL A 172 -19.18 10.63 8.81
C VAL A 172 -19.92 10.91 10.12
N ALA A 173 -20.95 11.76 10.09
CA ALA A 173 -21.76 12.06 11.27
C ALA A 173 -22.50 10.82 11.79
N ALA A 174 -23.15 10.06 10.90
CA ALA A 174 -23.84 8.82 11.26
C ALA A 174 -22.88 7.76 11.83
N TRP A 175 -21.71 7.59 11.20
CA TRP A 175 -20.66 6.69 11.69
C TRP A 175 -20.16 7.10 13.07
N ARG A 176 -19.96 8.40 13.34
CA ARG A 176 -19.53 8.88 14.66
C ARG A 176 -20.58 8.54 15.72
N LEU A 177 -21.85 8.79 15.46
CA LEU A 177 -22.95 8.49 16.39
C LEU A 177 -22.99 6.99 16.74
N ALA A 178 -22.97 6.13 15.72
CA ALA A 178 -22.97 4.68 15.91
C ALA A 178 -21.80 4.19 16.79
N ARG A 179 -20.64 4.86 16.72
CA ARG A 179 -19.49 4.53 17.56
C ARG A 179 -19.63 5.04 18.99
N HIS A 180 -20.23 6.20 19.20
CA HIS A 180 -20.50 6.69 20.54
C HIS A 180 -21.44 5.73 21.28
N ASP A 181 -22.51 5.27 20.64
CA ASP A 181 -23.44 4.29 21.24
C ASP A 181 -22.76 2.97 21.62
N SER A 182 -21.87 2.47 20.76
CA SER A 182 -21.13 1.22 21.03
C SER A 182 -20.16 1.29 22.21
N ARG A 183 -19.76 2.50 22.65
CA ARG A 183 -18.88 2.67 23.82
C ARG A 183 -19.63 2.66 25.15
N PHE A 184 -20.92 2.96 25.14
CA PHE A 184 -21.73 3.01 26.37
C PHE A 184 -22.30 1.65 26.77
N THR A 185 -22.28 0.65 25.89
CA THR A 185 -22.86 -0.68 26.14
C THR A 185 -21.87 -1.71 26.68
N ARG A 186 -20.71 -1.28 27.21
CA ARG A 186 -19.66 -2.16 27.73
C ARG A 186 -19.37 -1.94 29.21
#